data_AF-A0A1B8FI57-F1
#
_entry.id   AF-A0A1B8FI57-F1
#
_cell.length_a   1.000
_cell.length_b   1.000
_cell.length_c   1.000
_cell.angle_alpha   90.00
_cell.angle_beta   90.00
_cell.angle_gamma   90.00
#
_symmetry.space_group_name_H-M   'P 1'
#
loop_
_entity.id
_entity.type
_entity.pdbx_description
1 polymer ?
#
loop_
_entity_poly.entity_id
_entity_poly.type
_entity_poly.pdbx_seq_one_letter_code
_entity_poly.pdbx_strand_id
1 'polypeptide(L)'
;MALLANSWRKLMSAVWTDTVNNGEESATPPDLLRLPPEIIMSIAGMLPAQSSACLAICCRQLSQILGPKSWKSLRRAPHDDRFDFLSTLAKDLPQHFPCRNCLRIHHISEIKWPRGMEISYPGNAPCTSGGLRTSYSHLYRSLYEIHYPQIQLAMKQHRYGIDTGFPLEAFQYLEVWQGEDSPWKVILSSANAQIVSDEFLMRFQIWA
;
A
#
# COMPACT_ATOMS: atom_id res chain seq x y z
N MET A 1 10.53 2.47 22.24
CA MET A 1 9.49 3.30 22.89
C MET A 1 9.40 4.75 22.39
N ALA A 2 10.42 5.34 21.73
CA ALA A 2 10.38 6.73 21.25
C ALA A 2 10.02 6.93 19.75
N LEU A 3 10.14 5.89 18.92
CA LEU A 3 10.07 6.04 17.45
C LEU A 3 8.65 6.32 16.89
N LEU A 4 7.58 5.89 17.57
CA LEU A 4 6.20 6.13 17.12
C LEU A 4 5.58 7.42 17.69
N ALA A 5 6.03 7.90 18.86
CA ALA A 5 5.54 9.16 19.43
C ALA A 5 6.01 10.38 18.62
N ASN A 6 7.22 10.32 18.06
CA ASN A 6 7.73 11.34 17.15
C ASN A 6 7.12 11.22 15.74
N SER A 7 6.80 9.99 15.30
CA SER A 7 6.04 9.77 14.07
C SER A 7 4.61 10.31 14.17
N TRP A 8 3.98 10.24 15.35
CA TRP A 8 2.63 10.77 15.62
C TRP A 8 2.54 12.29 15.47
N ARG A 9 3.46 13.07 16.08
CA ARG A 9 3.46 14.53 15.87
C ARG A 9 3.70 14.89 14.41
N LYS A 10 4.54 14.13 13.70
CA LYS A 10 4.80 14.32 12.27
C LYS A 10 3.59 13.97 11.39
N LEU A 11 2.92 12.84 11.64
CA LEU A 11 1.71 12.45 10.93
C LEU A 11 0.56 13.43 11.19
N MET A 12 0.32 13.80 12.45
CA MET A 12 -0.73 14.77 12.80
C MET A 12 -0.39 16.18 12.31
N SER A 13 0.90 16.56 12.26
CA SER A 13 1.33 17.81 11.64
C SER A 13 1.15 17.78 10.12
N ALA A 14 1.43 16.66 9.46
CA ALA A 14 1.29 16.54 7.99
C ALA A 14 -0.17 16.42 7.55
N VAL A 15 -1.03 15.80 8.36
CA VAL A 15 -2.48 15.68 8.08
C VAL A 15 -3.22 17.00 8.37
N TRP A 16 -2.70 17.86 9.25
CA TRP A 16 -3.35 19.11 9.65
C TRP A 16 -2.65 20.39 9.17
N THR A 17 -1.60 20.29 8.34
CA THR A 17 -1.07 21.45 7.59
C THR A 17 -1.92 21.67 6.35
N ASP A 18 -2.62 22.81 6.34
CA ASP A 18 -3.38 23.42 5.25
C ASP A 18 -4.78 22.89 4.95
N THR A 19 -5.71 23.27 5.82
CA THR A 19 -7.05 23.74 5.40
C THR A 19 -7.42 25.02 6.16
N VAL A 20 -6.61 26.08 6.01
CA VAL A 20 -7.09 27.45 6.23
C VAL A 20 -7.60 27.93 4.88
N ASN A 21 -8.81 27.51 4.51
CA ASN A 21 -9.56 28.18 3.47
C ASN A 21 -10.75 28.85 4.15
N ASN A 22 -10.68 30.18 4.23
CA ASN A 22 -11.69 31.02 4.84
C ASN A 22 -12.98 30.95 4.03
N GLY A 23 -13.93 30.14 4.50
CA GLY A 23 -15.34 30.25 4.17
C GLY A 23 -16.11 30.34 5.49
N GLU A 24 -16.70 31.51 5.76
CA GLU A 24 -17.61 31.72 6.88
C GLU A 24 -18.88 30.90 6.64
N GLU A 25 -18.88 29.65 7.10
CA GLU A 25 -20.08 28.84 7.21
C GLU A 25 -20.32 28.59 8.69
N SER A 26 -21.50 28.95 9.20
CA SER A 26 -21.87 28.77 10.60
C SER A 26 -21.99 27.28 10.91
N ALA A 27 -20.85 26.61 11.10
CA ALA A 27 -20.77 25.17 11.16
C ALA A 27 -21.25 24.69 12.54
N THR A 28 -22.53 24.32 12.60
CA THR A 28 -23.00 23.46 13.68
C THR A 28 -22.10 22.22 13.74
N PRO A 29 -21.59 21.84 14.92
CA PRO A 29 -20.73 20.66 15.00
C PRO A 29 -21.50 19.44 14.49
N PRO A 30 -20.84 18.57 13.69
CA PRO A 30 -21.48 17.38 13.13
C PRO A 30 -22.17 16.56 14.22
N ASP A 31 -23.30 15.94 13.90
CA ASP A 31 -24.20 15.32 14.89
C ASP A 31 -23.51 14.28 15.81
N LEU A 32 -22.51 13.57 15.29
CA LEU A 32 -21.71 12.62 16.07
C LEU A 32 -20.93 13.31 17.21
N LEU A 33 -20.44 14.53 16.99
CA LEU A 33 -19.67 15.30 17.97
C LEU A 33 -20.55 15.97 19.05
N ARG A 34 -21.88 15.96 18.86
CA ARG A 34 -22.86 16.40 19.86
C ARG A 34 -23.14 15.32 20.90
N LEU A 35 -22.76 14.07 20.64
CA LEU A 35 -22.95 12.97 21.58
C LEU A 35 -22.02 13.12 22.80
N PRO A 36 -22.46 12.67 23.98
CA PRO A 36 -21.57 12.55 25.14
C PRO A 36 -20.35 11.67 24.81
N PRO A 37 -19.14 12.00 25.32
CA PRO A 37 -17.94 11.20 25.09
C PRO A 37 -18.09 9.72 25.42
N GLU A 38 -18.91 9.39 26.43
CA GLU A 38 -19.20 8.01 26.85
C GLU A 38 -19.89 7.21 25.75
N ILE A 39 -20.82 7.84 25.04
CA ILE A 39 -21.54 7.23 23.91
C ILE A 39 -20.58 7.02 22.74
N ILE A 40 -19.74 8.02 22.43
CA ILE A 40 -18.71 7.92 21.39
C ILE A 40 -17.73 6.78 21.71
N MET A 41 -17.32 6.65 22.97
CA MET A 41 -16.46 5.57 23.44
C MET A 41 -17.15 4.20 23.37
N SER A 42 -18.44 4.13 23.67
CA SER A 42 -19.24 2.90 23.54
C SER A 42 -19.32 2.44 22.08
N ILE A 43 -19.61 3.36 21.16
CA ILE A 43 -19.59 3.11 19.71
C ILE A 43 -18.21 2.59 19.29
N ALA A 44 -17.15 3.31 19.65
CA ALA A 44 -15.79 2.93 19.30
C ALA A 44 -15.33 1.59 19.93
N GLY A 45 -15.96 1.15 21.02
CA GLY A 45 -15.73 -0.15 21.65
C GLY A 45 -16.43 -1.31 20.94
N MET A 46 -17.45 -1.03 20.12
CA MET A 46 -18.11 -2.03 19.26
C MET A 46 -17.44 -2.17 17.89
N LEU A 47 -16.53 -1.25 17.54
CA LEU A 47 -15.81 -1.27 16.27
C LEU A 47 -14.57 -2.18 16.33
N PRO A 48 -14.19 -2.83 15.22
CA PRO A 48 -12.87 -3.43 15.06
C PRO A 48 -11.76 -2.41 15.33
N ALA A 49 -10.59 -2.90 15.75
CA ALA A 49 -9.47 -2.03 16.18
C ALA A 49 -9.05 -1.04 15.07
N GLN A 50 -9.02 -1.48 13.81
CA GLN A 50 -8.73 -0.67 12.63
C GLN A 50 -9.76 0.44 12.41
N SER A 51 -11.05 0.14 12.53
CA SER A 51 -12.12 1.11 12.32
C SER A 51 -12.20 2.12 13.46
N SER A 52 -12.01 1.66 14.71
CA SER A 52 -11.90 2.52 15.89
C SER A 52 -10.73 3.50 15.78
N ALA A 53 -9.60 3.02 15.26
CA ALA A 53 -8.44 3.85 14.98
C ALA A 53 -8.68 4.86 13.84
N CYS A 54 -9.34 4.45 12.75
CA CYS A 54 -9.75 5.39 11.68
C CYS A 54 -10.67 6.49 12.24
N LEU A 55 -11.66 6.12 13.05
CA LEU A 55 -12.55 7.10 13.69
C LEU A 55 -11.77 8.12 14.55
N ALA A 56 -10.74 7.64 15.26
CA ALA A 56 -9.91 8.50 16.10
C ALA A 56 -9.08 9.53 15.31
N ILE A 57 -8.83 9.37 14.00
CA ILE A 57 -8.10 10.36 13.18
C ILE A 57 -8.99 11.29 12.37
N CYS A 58 -10.29 11.01 12.26
CA CYS A 58 -11.19 11.82 11.44
C CYS A 58 -11.24 13.29 11.89
N CYS A 59 -11.13 13.58 13.19
CA CYS A 59 -11.04 14.96 13.68
C CYS A 59 -10.33 15.07 15.03
N ARG A 60 -9.95 16.30 15.40
CA ARG A 60 -9.24 16.59 16.66
C ARG A 60 -10.02 16.17 17.91
N GLN A 61 -11.34 16.37 17.93
CA GLN A 61 -12.19 16.01 19.06
C GLN A 61 -12.25 14.49 19.25
N LEU A 62 -12.50 13.73 18.18
CA LEU A 62 -12.47 12.27 18.22
C LEU A 62 -11.09 11.73 18.61
N SER A 63 -10.02 12.36 18.12
CA SER A 63 -8.66 12.00 18.53
C SER A 63 -8.42 12.18 20.03
N GLN A 64 -9.01 13.20 20.65
CA GLN A 64 -8.89 13.42 22.10
C GLN A 64 -9.69 12.40 22.90
N ILE A 65 -10.91 12.09 22.44
CA ILE A 65 -11.81 11.14 23.13
C ILE A 65 -11.29 9.70 23.00
N LEU A 66 -10.91 9.28 21.79
CA LEU A 66 -10.65 7.88 21.44
C LEU A 66 -9.15 7.53 21.40
N GLY A 67 -8.32 8.49 20.99
CA GLY A 67 -6.95 8.24 20.50
C GLY A 67 -6.15 7.23 21.33
N PRO A 68 -5.81 7.51 22.59
CA PRO A 68 -4.92 6.65 23.36
C PRO A 68 -5.39 5.18 23.46
N LYS A 69 -6.70 4.92 23.51
CA LYS A 69 -7.27 3.57 23.59
C LYS A 69 -7.27 2.90 22.22
N SER A 70 -7.80 3.57 21.19
CA SER A 70 -7.85 3.03 19.83
C SER A 70 -6.45 2.71 19.28
N TRP A 71 -5.45 3.57 19.54
CA TRP A 71 -4.06 3.29 19.15
C TRP A 71 -3.41 2.14 19.89
N LYS A 72 -3.72 1.96 21.19
CA LYS A 72 -3.23 0.82 21.97
C LYS A 72 -3.87 -0.48 21.46
N SER A 73 -5.16 -0.46 21.12
CA SER A 73 -5.86 -1.59 20.52
C SER A 73 -5.24 -1.98 19.17
N LEU A 74 -5.12 -1.02 18.24
CA LEU A 74 -4.54 -1.23 16.92
C LEU A 74 -3.09 -1.77 16.98
N ARG A 75 -2.26 -1.26 17.90
CA ARG A 75 -0.88 -1.78 18.07
C ARG A 75 -0.80 -3.24 18.49
N ARG A 76 -1.82 -3.74 19.20
CA ARG A 76 -1.92 -5.13 19.65
C ARG A 76 -2.70 -6.00 18.67
N ALA A 77 -3.36 -5.39 17.68
CA ALA A 77 -4.12 -6.10 16.68
C ALA A 77 -3.20 -6.95 15.78
N PRO A 78 -3.74 -8.02 15.17
CA PRO A 78 -3.06 -8.82 14.16
C PRO A 78 -2.40 -8.00 13.05
N HIS A 79 -1.50 -8.65 12.32
CA HIS A 79 -0.83 -8.03 11.19
C HIS A 79 -1.81 -7.54 10.11
N ASP A 80 -2.82 -8.35 9.78
CA ASP A 80 -3.80 -8.03 8.73
C ASP A 80 -4.71 -6.86 9.14
N ASP A 81 -5.21 -6.81 10.37
CA ASP A 81 -5.99 -5.66 10.87
C ASP A 81 -5.22 -4.33 10.79
N ARG A 82 -3.92 -4.36 11.11
CA ARG A 82 -3.06 -3.18 10.99
C ARG A 82 -2.83 -2.80 9.53
N PHE A 83 -2.73 -3.77 8.64
CA PHE A 83 -2.63 -3.53 7.20
C PHE A 83 -3.94 -2.98 6.63
N ASP A 84 -5.10 -3.44 7.11
CA ASP A 84 -6.42 -2.93 6.72
C ASP A 84 -6.62 -1.48 7.16
N PHE A 85 -6.14 -1.11 8.35
CA PHE A 85 -6.08 0.29 8.79
C PHE A 85 -5.28 1.15 7.80
N LEU A 86 -4.07 0.72 7.43
CA LEU A 86 -3.23 1.44 6.46
C LEU A 86 -3.85 1.47 5.07
N SER A 87 -4.52 0.39 4.67
CA SER A 87 -5.21 0.28 3.39
C SER A 87 -6.40 1.21 3.31
N THR A 88 -7.12 1.39 4.42
CA THR A 88 -8.20 2.37 4.53
C THR A 88 -7.65 3.79 4.39
N LEU A 89 -6.60 4.12 5.13
CA LEU A 89 -5.91 5.42 5.03
C LEU A 89 -5.37 5.72 3.63
N ALA A 90 -4.79 4.73 2.96
CA ALA A 90 -4.19 4.93 1.66
C ALA A 90 -5.20 5.18 0.53
N LYS A 91 -6.50 4.94 0.75
CA LYS A 91 -7.56 5.30 -0.21
C LYS A 91 -7.62 6.81 -0.44
N ASP A 92 -7.38 7.59 0.60
CA ASP A 92 -7.38 9.06 0.53
C ASP A 92 -6.03 9.64 0.05
N LEU A 93 -5.06 8.77 -0.28
CA LEU A 93 -3.71 9.14 -0.69
C LEU A 93 -3.40 8.56 -2.09
N PRO A 94 -3.76 9.26 -3.19
CA PRO A 94 -3.65 8.71 -4.55
C PRO A 94 -2.21 8.35 -4.94
N GLN A 95 -1.22 9.11 -4.48
CA GLN A 95 0.21 8.89 -4.78
C GLN A 95 0.93 8.00 -3.74
N HIS A 96 0.18 7.28 -2.91
CA HIS A 96 0.75 6.40 -1.90
C HIS A 96 0.12 5.00 -1.88
N PHE A 97 0.82 4.02 -1.31
CA PHE A 97 0.31 2.67 -1.13
C PHE A 97 0.74 2.10 0.23
N PRO A 98 -0.08 1.23 0.85
CA PRO A 98 0.28 0.55 2.09
C PRO A 98 1.21 -0.63 1.78
N CYS A 99 2.35 -0.72 2.46
CA CYS A 99 3.26 -1.84 2.33
C CYS A 99 2.97 -2.91 3.38
N ARG A 100 2.72 -4.14 2.91
CA ARG A 100 2.44 -5.29 3.77
C ARG A 100 3.65 -5.76 4.58
N ASN A 101 4.88 -5.43 4.17
CA ASN A 101 6.09 -5.89 4.86
C ASN A 101 6.43 -5.06 6.10
N CYS A 102 6.39 -3.72 5.97
CA CYS A 102 6.84 -2.82 7.02
C CYS A 102 5.68 -2.15 7.78
N LEU A 103 4.43 -2.35 7.33
CA LEU A 103 3.23 -1.68 7.84
C LEU A 103 3.40 -0.15 7.84
N ARG A 104 3.80 0.40 6.70
CA ARG A 104 3.87 1.85 6.44
C ARG A 104 3.26 2.18 5.09
N ILE A 105 2.95 3.46 4.91
CA ILE A 105 2.50 4.02 3.64
C ILE A 105 3.73 4.57 2.91
N HIS A 106 3.95 4.13 1.68
CA HIS A 106 5.06 4.52 0.82
C HIS A 106 4.57 5.35 -0.36
N HIS A 107 5.44 6.20 -0.90
CA HIS A 107 5.16 6.92 -2.12
C HIS A 107 5.34 5.99 -3.34
N ILE A 108 4.50 6.13 -4.37
CA ILE A 108 4.53 5.26 -5.57
C ILE A 108 5.90 5.32 -6.28
N SER A 109 6.57 6.47 -6.27
CA SER A 109 7.90 6.64 -6.89
C SER A 109 9.01 5.81 -6.25
N GLU A 110 8.78 5.21 -5.08
CA GLU A 110 9.74 4.29 -4.45
C GLU A 110 9.74 2.90 -5.12
N ILE A 111 8.72 2.59 -5.92
CA ILE A 111 8.62 1.32 -6.64
C ILE A 111 9.20 1.46 -8.06
N LYS A 112 10.15 0.59 -8.38
CA LYS A 112 10.73 0.49 -9.72
C LYS A 112 9.80 -0.27 -10.68
N TRP A 113 9.92 0.07 -11.96
CA TRP A 113 9.23 -0.63 -13.04
C TRP A 113 9.61 -2.12 -13.09
N PRO A 114 8.67 -3.04 -13.44
CA PRO A 114 8.95 -4.47 -13.53
C PRO A 114 9.96 -4.88 -14.62
N ARG A 115 10.27 -3.98 -15.58
CA ARG A 115 11.16 -4.28 -16.73
C ARG A 115 12.64 -3.94 -16.51
N GLY A 116 13.03 -3.49 -15.32
CA GLY A 116 14.39 -3.00 -15.07
C GLY A 116 15.40 -4.11 -14.80
N MET A 117 16.46 -4.21 -15.60
CA MET A 117 17.67 -5.02 -15.30
C MET A 117 18.38 -4.54 -14.02
N GLU A 118 18.09 -3.32 -13.57
CA GLU A 118 18.62 -2.71 -12.34
C GLU A 118 17.69 -2.94 -11.14
N ILE A 119 17.62 -4.17 -10.64
CA ILE A 119 17.02 -4.48 -9.33
C ILE A 119 17.99 -4.12 -8.18
N SER A 120 19.02 -3.31 -8.44
CA SER A 120 19.76 -2.61 -7.38
C SER A 120 18.92 -1.42 -6.91
N TYR A 121 18.00 -1.67 -5.99
CA TYR A 121 17.30 -0.60 -5.28
C TYR A 121 18.34 0.23 -4.51
N PRO A 122 18.45 1.55 -4.75
CA PRO A 122 19.35 2.40 -3.97
C PRO A 122 18.97 2.28 -2.49
N GLY A 123 19.99 2.11 -1.65
CA GLY A 123 19.87 1.66 -0.27
C GLY A 123 18.76 2.34 0.55
N ASN A 124 18.17 1.54 1.44
CA ASN A 124 17.35 1.89 2.62
C ASN A 124 15.83 1.66 2.59
N ALA A 125 15.23 1.06 1.56
CA ALA A 125 13.84 0.60 1.66
C ALA A 125 13.71 -0.94 1.56
N PRO A 126 14.09 -1.70 2.61
CA PRO A 126 14.07 -3.18 2.60
C PRO A 126 12.70 -3.82 2.34
N CYS A 127 11.64 -3.02 2.26
CA CYS A 127 10.26 -3.44 2.08
C CYS A 127 9.69 -3.16 0.67
N THR A 128 10.31 -2.26 -0.11
CA THR A 128 10.02 -2.01 -1.53
C THR A 128 11.00 -2.77 -2.42
N SER A 129 12.19 -3.06 -1.90
CA SER A 129 13.30 -3.66 -2.64
C SER A 129 13.33 -5.18 -2.72
N GLY A 130 12.25 -5.85 -2.31
CA GLY A 130 12.13 -7.31 -2.46
C GLY A 130 13.21 -8.12 -1.74
N GLY A 131 13.04 -8.40 -0.46
CA GLY A 131 13.62 -9.64 0.07
C GLY A 131 13.00 -10.84 -0.69
N LEU A 132 13.75 -11.94 -0.83
CA LEU A 132 13.40 -13.23 -1.50
C LEU A 132 11.96 -13.76 -1.25
N ARG A 133 11.25 -13.24 -0.25
CA ARG A 133 9.88 -13.65 0.14
C ARG A 133 8.76 -12.90 -0.59
N THR A 134 9.07 -11.90 -1.41
CA THR A 134 8.04 -11.01 -2.00
C THR A 134 8.19 -10.79 -3.50
N SER A 135 9.23 -11.39 -4.10
CA SER A 135 9.36 -11.51 -5.55
C SER A 135 8.84 -12.87 -6.02
N TYR A 136 8.26 -12.87 -7.21
CA TYR A 136 7.96 -14.05 -7.99
C TYR A 136 8.86 -14.05 -9.21
N SER A 137 9.60 -15.14 -9.41
CA SER A 137 10.36 -15.42 -10.63
C SER A 137 9.81 -16.69 -11.27
N HIS A 138 9.48 -16.61 -12.56
CA HIS A 138 8.86 -17.73 -13.28
C HIS A 138 9.84 -18.87 -13.57
N LEU A 139 11.11 -18.53 -13.85
CA LEU A 139 12.16 -19.52 -14.12
C LEU A 139 13.42 -19.14 -13.36
N TYR A 140 14.16 -20.14 -12.89
CA TYR A 140 15.39 -19.97 -12.11
C TYR A 140 16.44 -19.04 -12.76
N ARG A 141 16.45 -18.92 -14.10
CA ARG A 141 17.35 -18.02 -14.86
C ARG A 141 16.65 -16.85 -15.54
N SER A 142 15.34 -16.70 -15.38
CA SER A 142 14.63 -15.55 -15.92
C SER A 142 15.14 -14.29 -15.23
N LEU A 143 15.43 -13.26 -16.00
CA LEU A 143 15.74 -11.94 -15.44
C LEU A 143 14.45 -11.21 -15.04
N TYR A 144 13.30 -11.80 -15.34
CA TYR A 144 12.00 -11.23 -15.04
C TYR A 144 11.55 -11.60 -13.62
N GLU A 145 11.53 -10.59 -12.76
CA GLU A 145 10.99 -10.69 -11.40
C GLU A 145 9.83 -9.72 -11.23
N ILE A 146 8.76 -10.19 -10.57
CA ILE A 146 7.62 -9.35 -10.20
C ILE A 146 7.55 -9.26 -8.68
N HIS A 147 7.36 -8.06 -8.15
CA HIS A 147 7.18 -7.82 -6.73
C HIS A 147 5.73 -7.50 -6.39
N TYR A 148 5.29 -7.90 -5.19
CA TYR A 148 3.93 -7.62 -4.70
C TYR A 148 3.51 -6.14 -4.79
N PRO A 149 4.35 -5.14 -4.43
CA PRO A 149 3.98 -3.73 -4.58
C PRO A 149 3.66 -3.33 -6.03
N GLN A 150 4.32 -3.92 -7.03
CA GLN A 150 4.03 -3.65 -8.43
C GLN A 150 2.62 -4.13 -8.77
N ILE A 151 2.28 -5.37 -8.38
CA ILE A 151 0.93 -5.94 -8.58
C ILE A 151 -0.12 -5.10 -7.87
N GLN A 152 0.15 -4.69 -6.62
CA GLN A 152 -0.76 -3.86 -5.84
C GLN A 152 -1.05 -2.52 -6.54
N LEU A 153 -0.04 -1.89 -7.15
CA LEU A 153 -0.20 -0.65 -7.90
C LEU A 153 -0.92 -0.85 -9.23
N ALA A 154 -0.71 -1.97 -9.91
CA ALA A 154 -1.49 -2.32 -11.11
C ALA A 154 -2.98 -2.49 -10.78
N MET A 155 -3.29 -3.20 -9.69
CA MET A 155 -4.65 -3.36 -9.19
C MET A 155 -5.25 -2.04 -8.70
N LYS A 156 -4.43 -1.17 -8.09
CA LYS A 156 -4.86 0.18 -7.71
C LYS A 156 -5.28 0.99 -8.94
N GLN A 157 -4.45 1.00 -9.99
CA GLN A 157 -4.76 1.68 -11.24
C GLN A 157 -6.03 1.13 -11.89
N HIS A 158 -6.23 -0.20 -11.87
CA HIS A 158 -7.45 -0.81 -12.39
C HIS A 158 -8.72 -0.35 -11.67
N ARG A 159 -8.67 -0.23 -10.34
CA ARG A 159 -9.83 0.11 -9.50
C ARG A 159 -10.13 1.61 -9.44
N TYR A 160 -9.11 2.46 -9.53
CA TYR A 160 -9.25 3.90 -9.28
C TYR A 160 -8.86 4.80 -10.47
N GLY A 161 -8.35 4.24 -11.57
CA GLY A 161 -8.01 4.97 -12.79
C GLY A 161 -6.51 5.18 -13.02
N ILE A 162 -6.19 5.69 -14.21
CA ILE A 162 -4.90 5.61 -14.90
C ILE A 162 -3.74 6.30 -14.14
N ASP A 163 -4.00 7.34 -13.35
CA ASP A 163 -2.95 8.20 -12.77
C ASP A 163 -2.39 7.72 -11.42
N THR A 164 -2.73 6.49 -10.99
CA THR A 164 -2.51 6.04 -9.60
C THR A 164 -1.70 4.74 -9.46
N GLY A 165 -1.04 4.26 -10.51
CA GLY A 165 -0.27 3.00 -10.42
C GLY A 165 0.56 2.63 -11.64
N PHE A 166 0.68 1.32 -11.88
CA PHE A 166 1.40 0.77 -13.05
C PHE A 166 0.42 0.27 -14.12
N PRO A 167 0.61 0.66 -15.39
CA PRO A 167 -0.19 0.12 -16.48
C PRO A 167 0.16 -1.35 -16.72
N LEU A 168 -0.76 -2.14 -17.29
CA LEU A 168 -0.54 -3.57 -17.52
C LEU A 168 0.63 -3.83 -18.47
N GLU A 169 0.86 -2.90 -19.39
CA GLU A 169 2.01 -2.89 -20.28
C GLU A 169 3.31 -2.96 -19.49
N ALA A 170 3.39 -2.39 -18.28
CA ALA A 170 4.59 -2.44 -17.43
C ALA A 170 5.04 -3.87 -17.08
N PHE A 171 4.14 -4.85 -17.16
CA PHE A 171 4.42 -6.25 -16.88
C PHE A 171 4.70 -7.06 -18.14
N GLN A 172 4.60 -6.46 -19.33
CA GLN A 172 4.97 -7.14 -20.57
C GLN A 172 6.49 -7.22 -20.67
N TYR A 173 7.01 -8.43 -20.83
CA TYR A 173 8.44 -8.69 -20.90
C TYR A 173 8.75 -9.77 -21.94
N LEU A 174 9.91 -9.66 -22.59
CA LEU A 174 10.42 -10.61 -23.56
C LEU A 174 11.90 -10.81 -23.28
N GLU A 175 12.32 -12.06 -23.13
CA GLU A 175 13.72 -12.41 -22.89
C GLU A 175 14.13 -13.59 -23.76
N VAL A 176 15.42 -13.58 -24.13
CA VAL A 176 16.07 -14.63 -24.92
C VAL A 176 17.31 -15.08 -24.16
N TRP A 177 17.46 -16.38 -23.95
CA TRP A 177 18.68 -16.95 -23.37
C TRP A 177 19.04 -18.27 -24.04
N GLN A 178 20.28 -18.71 -23.85
CA GLN A 178 20.77 -19.99 -24.34
C GLN A 178 20.41 -21.11 -23.37
N GLY A 179 19.93 -22.24 -23.91
CA GLY A 179 19.59 -23.43 -23.16
C GLY A 179 20.84 -24.10 -22.57
N GLU A 180 20.72 -24.64 -21.36
CA GLU A 180 21.85 -25.28 -20.66
C GLU A 180 22.38 -26.53 -21.40
N ASP A 181 21.51 -27.24 -22.11
CA ASP A 181 21.83 -28.53 -22.74
C ASP A 181 22.60 -28.39 -24.06
N SER A 182 22.56 -27.22 -24.72
CA SER A 182 23.20 -27.00 -26.01
C SER A 182 23.38 -25.52 -26.32
N PRO A 183 24.57 -25.09 -26.78
CA PRO A 183 24.83 -23.69 -27.17
C PRO A 183 24.00 -23.25 -28.39
N TRP A 184 23.40 -24.20 -29.10
CA TRP A 184 22.53 -23.95 -30.26
C TRP A 184 21.05 -23.85 -29.90
N LYS A 185 20.69 -24.23 -28.67
CA LYS A 185 19.32 -24.14 -28.18
C LYS A 185 19.08 -22.71 -27.69
N VAL A 186 18.23 -21.98 -28.40
CA VAL A 186 17.80 -20.64 -28.02
C VAL A 186 16.40 -20.76 -27.42
N ILE A 187 16.25 -20.28 -26.18
CA ILE A 187 14.97 -20.25 -25.49
C ILE A 187 14.46 -18.82 -25.52
N LEU A 188 13.25 -18.64 -26.05
CA LEU A 188 12.49 -17.41 -25.99
C LEU A 188 11.45 -17.55 -24.88
N SER A 189 11.29 -16.52 -24.05
CA SER A 189 10.18 -16.44 -23.11
C SER A 189 9.54 -15.07 -23.13
N SER A 190 8.22 -15.07 -22.97
CA SER A 190 7.44 -13.85 -22.81
C SER A 190 6.58 -13.92 -21.57
N ALA A 191 6.42 -12.78 -20.91
CA ALA A 191 5.47 -12.56 -19.84
C ALA A 191 4.48 -11.45 -20.23
N ASN A 192 3.21 -11.62 -19.88
CA ASN A 192 2.20 -10.59 -20.02
C ASN A 192 1.18 -10.66 -18.88
N ALA A 193 0.72 -9.50 -18.42
CA ALA A 193 -0.32 -9.40 -17.40
C ALA A 193 -1.69 -9.14 -18.03
N GLN A 194 -2.73 -9.62 -17.36
CA GLN A 194 -4.12 -9.25 -17.64
C GLN A 194 -4.89 -9.18 -16.33
N ILE A 195 -5.89 -8.31 -16.25
CA ILE A 195 -6.87 -8.33 -15.17
C ILE A 195 -8.18 -8.91 -15.69
N VAL A 196 -8.68 -9.95 -15.04
CA VAL A 196 -9.94 -10.63 -15.36
C VAL A 196 -10.71 -10.80 -14.07
N SER A 197 -11.95 -10.34 -14.01
CA SER A 197 -12.80 -10.46 -12.81
C SER A 197 -12.17 -9.93 -11.51
N ASP A 198 -11.46 -8.79 -11.57
CA ASP A 198 -10.71 -8.17 -10.46
C ASP A 198 -9.56 -9.05 -9.91
N GLU A 199 -9.08 -10.01 -10.71
CA GLU A 199 -7.90 -10.81 -10.41
C GLU A 199 -6.74 -10.45 -11.36
N PHE A 200 -5.54 -10.29 -10.81
CA PHE A 200 -4.32 -10.06 -11.59
C PHE A 200 -3.72 -11.39 -12.03
N LEU A 201 -3.71 -11.64 -13.33
CA LEU A 201 -3.23 -12.87 -13.94
C LEU A 201 -1.96 -12.61 -14.74
N MET A 202 -0.97 -13.48 -14.56
CA MET A 202 0.25 -13.50 -15.38
C MET A 202 0.23 -14.70 -16.30
N ARG A 203 0.45 -14.45 -17.60
CA ARG A 203 0.72 -15.49 -18.59
C ARG A 203 2.21 -15.51 -18.88
N PHE A 204 2.77 -16.70 -18.84
CA PHE A 204 4.14 -16.99 -19.27
C PHE A 204 4.10 -17.97 -20.42
N GLN A 205 4.91 -17.73 -21.45
CA GLN A 205 5.05 -18.60 -22.62
C GLN A 205 6.53 -18.80 -22.92
N ILE A 206 6.91 -20.03 -23.24
CA ILE A 206 8.29 -20.41 -23.51
C ILE A 206 8.30 -21.15 -24.86
N TRP A 207 9.27 -20.82 -25.69
CA TRP A 207 9.57 -21.49 -26.96
C TRP A 207 11.04 -21.93 -26.92
N ALA A 208 11.31 -23.19 -27.29
CA ALA A 208 12.62 -23.83 -27.18
C ALA A 208 12.92 -24.75 -28.37
#